data_AF-A0A946VLK0-F1
#
_entry.id   AF-A0A946VLK0-F1
#
_cell.length_a   1.000
_cell.length_b   1.000
_cell.length_c   1.000
_cell.angle_alpha   90.00
_cell.angle_beta   90.00
_cell.angle_gamma   90.00
#
_symmetry.space_group_name_H-M   'P 1'
#
loop_
_entity.id
_entity.type
_entity.pdbx_description
1 polymer ?
#
loop_
_entity_poly.entity_id
_entity_poly.type
_entity_poly.pdbx_seq_one_letter_code
_entity_poly.pdbx_strand_id
1 'polypeptide(L)' 'MLRFAVVGNPVSHSKSPMIHTLFAGQTGKQLQYTREEVALDGFTEFVQRFFEAGGAG' A
#
# COMPACT_ATOMS: atom_id res chain seq x y z
N MET A 1 -9.47 -4.51 9.38
CA MET A 1 -9.22 -4.58 7.92
C MET A 1 -7.72 -4.40 7.70
N LEU A 2 -7.07 -5.28 6.94
CA LEU A 2 -5.61 -5.17 6.70
C LEU A 2 -5.31 -3.97 5.79
N ARG A 3 -4.23 -3.24 6.05
CA ARG A 3 -3.81 -2.09 5.22
C ARG A 3 -2.48 -2.41 4.55
N PHE A 4 -2.46 -2.33 3.23
CA PHE A 4 -1.28 -2.51 2.38
C PHE A 4 -1.09 -1.29 1.48
N ALA A 5 0.14 -1.08 1.01
CA ALA A 5 0.47 0.01 0.11
C ALA A 5 1.54 -0.41 -0.89
N VAL A 6 1.48 0.17 -2.10
CA VAL A 6 2.63 0.25 -2.99
C VAL A 6 3.26 1.63 -2.83
N VAL A 7 4.55 1.66 -2.48
CA VAL A 7 5.31 2.90 -2.26
C VAL A 7 6.23 3.12 -3.45
N GLY A 8 6.27 4.33 -3.99
CA GLY A 8 7.16 4.65 -5.11
C GLY A 8 7.12 6.12 -5.53
N ASN A 9 7.91 6.47 -6.55
CA ASN A 9 7.97 7.81 -7.12
C ASN A 9 8.48 7.77 -8.58
N PRO A 10 7.64 8.02 -9.60
CA PRO A 10 6.19 8.18 -9.53
C PRO A 10 5.49 6.83 -9.29
N VAL A 11 4.33 6.84 -8.63
CA VAL A 11 3.55 5.60 -8.39
C VAL A 11 2.10 5.70 -8.85
N SER A 12 1.66 6.87 -9.32
CA SER A 12 0.27 7.18 -9.72
C SER A 12 -0.36 6.14 -10.68
N HIS A 13 0.41 5.61 -11.63
CA HIS A 13 -0.06 4.64 -12.62
C HIS A 13 0.08 3.17 -12.20
N SER A 14 0.54 2.90 -10.97
CA SER A 14 0.71 1.52 -10.50
C SER A 14 -0.63 0.76 -10.50
N LYS A 15 -0.59 -0.42 -11.11
CA LYS A 15 -1.69 -1.38 -11.18
C LYS A 15 -1.82 -2.22 -9.90
N SER A 16 -0.84 -2.17 -9.00
CA SER A 16 -0.82 -3.00 -7.78
C SER A 16 -2.10 -2.87 -6.93
N PRO A 17 -2.65 -1.67 -6.65
CA PRO A 17 -3.90 -1.57 -5.88
C PRO A 17 -5.07 -2.30 -6.53
N MET A 18 -5.18 -2.22 -7.86
CA MET A 18 -6.24 -2.91 -8.61
C MET A 18 -6.07 -4.42 -8.49
N ILE A 19 -4.87 -4.93 -8.77
CA ILE A 19 -4.56 -6.37 -8.75
C ILE A 19 -4.81 -6.96 -7.35
N HIS A 20 -4.30 -6.31 -6.30
CA HIS A 20 -4.47 -6.80 -4.93
C HIS A 20 -5.90 -6.68 -4.41
N THR A 21 -6.66 -5.67 -4.84
CA THR A 21 -8.10 -5.58 -4.52
C THR A 21 -8.88 -6.73 -5.18
N LEU A 22 -8.54 -7.07 -6.43
CA LEU A 22 -9.15 -8.22 -7.12
C LEU A 22 -8.83 -9.54 -6.40
N PHE A 23 -7.58 -9.76 -5.99
CA PHE A 23 -7.20 -10.94 -5.21
C PHE A 23 -7.92 -10.99 -3.85
N ALA A 24 -8.06 -9.85 -3.18
CA ALA A 24 -8.81 -9.76 -1.93
C ALA A 24 -10.27 -10.22 -2.11
N GLY A 25 -10.92 -9.76 -3.18
CA GLY A 25 -12.27 -10.19 -3.55
C GLY A 25 -12.37 -11.69 -3.85
N GLN A 26 -11.43 -12.23 -4.61
CA GLN A 26 -11.40 -13.66 -4.97
C GLN A 26 -11.14 -14.59 -3.78
N THR A 27 -10.38 -14.12 -2.79
CA THR A 27 -9.96 -14.92 -1.62
C THR A 27 -10.78 -14.65 -0.35
N GLY A 28 -11.78 -13.77 -0.43
CA GLY A 28 -12.59 -13.35 0.72
C GLY A 28 -11.79 -12.58 1.78
N LYS A 29 -10.64 -12.02 1.43
CA LYS A 29 -9.79 -11.24 2.36
C LYS A 29 -10.30 -9.80 2.41
N GLN A 30 -10.47 -9.28 3.62
CA GLN A 30 -10.81 -7.87 3.82
C GLN A 30 -9.53 -7.04 4.02
N LEU A 31 -9.12 -6.34 2.96
CA LEU A 31 -7.99 -5.44 2.99
C LEU A 31 -8.26 -4.16 2.21
N GLN A 32 -7.49 -3.13 2.54
CA GLN A 32 -7.34 -1.90 1.78
C GLN A 32 -5.94 -1.89 1.17
N TYR A 33 -5.83 -1.60 -0.13
CA TYR A 33 -4.56 -1.48 -0.83
C TYR A 33 -4.45 -0.10 -1.48
N THR A 34 -3.38 0.64 -1.17
CA THR A 34 -3.22 2.06 -1.54
C THR A 34 -1.96 2.31 -2.38
N ARG A 35 -1.92 3.47 -3.03
CA ARG A 35 -0.76 3.99 -3.78
C ARG A 35 -0.19 5.14 -2.95
N GLU A 36 1.08 5.07 -2.61
CA GLU A 36 1.73 6.03 -1.71
C GLU A 36 2.94 6.63 -2.42
N GLU A 37 2.79 7.87 -2.88
CA GLU A 37 3.86 8.60 -3.56
C GLU A 37 4.73 9.27 -2.52
N VAL A 38 6.00 8.86 -2.44
CA VAL A 38 6.92 9.29 -1.38
C VAL A 38 8.16 9.91 -1.99
N ALA A 39 8.66 10.99 -1.39
CA ALA A 39 9.91 11.61 -1.80
C ALA A 39 11.09 10.61 -1.69
N LEU A 40 12.13 10.79 -2.50
CA LEU A 40 13.27 9.86 -2.55
C LEU A 40 13.98 9.68 -1.19
N ASP A 41 13.93 10.71 -0.35
CA ASP A 41 14.48 10.75 1.01
C ASP A 41 13.43 10.47 2.11
N GLY A 42 12.14 10.41 1.76
CA GLY A 42 11.03 10.23 2.71
C GLY A 42 10.63 8.78 2.97
N PHE A 43 11.26 7.80 2.32
CA PHE A 43 10.83 6.39 2.38
C PHE A 43 10.83 5.82 3.81
N THR A 44 11.92 6.03 4.55
CA THR A 44 12.08 5.48 5.90
C THR A 44 11.02 6.01 6.87
N GLU A 45 10.78 7.34 6.86
CA GLU A 45 9.77 7.99 7.69
C GLU A 45 8.36 7.49 7.34
N PHE A 46 8.07 7.36 6.04
CA PHE A 46 6.80 6.82 5.58
C PHE A 46 6.58 5.40 6.09
N VAL A 47 7.56 4.52 5.95
CA VAL A 47 7.46 3.11 6.37
C VAL A 47 7.21 3.00 7.88
N GLN A 48 7.95 3.76 8.69
CA GLN A 48 7.75 3.80 10.14
C GLN A 48 6.31 4.20 10.48
N ARG A 49 5.83 5.33 9.95
CA ARG A 49 4.46 5.80 10.17
C ARG A 49 3.40 4.83 9.68
N PHE A 50 3.64 4.17 8.55
CA PHE A 50 2.71 3.22 7.96
C PHE A 50 2.48 2.03 8.89
N PHE A 51 3.55 1.45 9.44
CA PHE A 51 3.47 0.33 10.38
C PHE A 51 2.95 0.75 11.76
N GLU A 52 3.34 1.92 12.26
CA GLU A 52 2.78 2.50 13.49
C GLU A 52 1.26 2.70 13.39
N ALA A 53 0.76 3.06 12.22
CA ALA A 53 -0.67 3.18 11.92
C ALA A 53 -1.37 1.83 11.63
N GLY A 54 -0.74 0.70 11.96
CA GLY A 54 -1.31 -0.64 11.78
C GLY A 54 -1.30 -1.15 10.33
N GLY A 55 -0.43 -0.59 9.48
CA GLY A 55 -0.10 -1.17 8.18
C GLY A 55 0.52 -2.56 8.33
N ALA A 56 0.35 -3.39 7.30
CA ALA A 56 0.91 -4.75 7.23
C ALA A 56 1.56 -4.96 5.85
N GLY A 57 2.49 -5.92 5.77
CA GLY A 57 3.22 -6.26 4.54
C GLY A 57 4.70 -6.49 4.76
#